data_AF-A0AAV7T2B8-F1
#
_entry.id   AF-A0AAV7T2B8-F1
#
_cell.length_a   1.000
_cell.length_b   1.000
_cell.length_c   1.000
_cell.angle_alpha   90.00
_cell.angle_beta   90.00
_cell.angle_gamma   90.00
#
_symmetry.space_group_name_H-M   'P 1'
#
loop_
_entity.id
_entity.type
_entity.pdbx_description
1 polymer ?
#
loop_
_entity_poly.entity_id
_entity_poly.type
_entity_poly.pdbx_seq_one_letter_code
_entity_poly.pdbx_strand_id
1 'polypeptide(L)'
;MLALLLRRERSTPIILSLRGPTGDKILGQTHVNTHLREHLEAIYTSPQCDLSSQIREYLDSLQLPRLTDVQVEEPEVMLSLEDLQEALGGLASGKVRGPDGLPS
;
A
#
# COMPACT_ATOMS: atom_id res chain seq x y z
N MET A 1 40.68 10.68 2.22
CA MET A 1 39.72 11.38 1.34
C MET A 1 39.41 10.60 0.06
N LEU A 2 40.40 10.08 -0.66
CA LEU A 2 40.22 9.24 -1.86
C LEU A 2 39.28 8.02 -1.64
N ALA A 3 39.41 7.32 -0.51
CA ALA A 3 38.56 6.19 -0.17
C ALA A 3 37.07 6.54 0.02
N LEU A 4 36.78 7.77 0.50
CA LEU A 4 35.40 8.27 0.65
C LEU A 4 34.81 8.67 -0.71
N LEU A 5 35.63 9.24 -1.60
CA LEU A 5 35.24 9.54 -2.98
C LEU A 5 34.96 8.25 -3.78
N LEU A 6 35.84 7.25 -3.68
CA LEU A 6 35.64 5.92 -4.28
C LEU A 6 34.42 5.19 -3.71
N ARG A 7 34.13 5.36 -2.41
CA ARG A 7 32.91 4.80 -1.79
C ARG A 7 31.65 5.53 -2.24
N ARG A 8 31.74 6.83 -2.53
CA ARG A 8 30.63 7.64 -3.07
C ARG A 8 30.36 7.34 -4.54
N GLU A 9 31.40 7.14 -5.35
CA GLU A 9 31.26 6.64 -6.74
C GLU A 9 30.66 5.23 -6.80
N ARG A 10 30.94 4.39 -5.80
CA ARG A 10 30.31 3.07 -5.62
C ARG A 10 28.92 3.11 -4.98
N SER A 11 28.45 4.26 -4.50
CA SER A 11 27.22 4.38 -3.70
C SER A 11 25.96 4.64 -4.51
N THR A 12 26.07 4.85 -5.83
CA THR A 12 24.92 4.72 -6.73
C THR A 12 24.98 3.33 -7.34
N PRO A 13 24.08 2.39 -6.96
CA PRO A 13 24.04 1.09 -7.63
C PRO A 13 23.60 1.30 -9.07
N ILE A 14 24.57 1.42 -9.98
CA ILE A 14 24.34 1.52 -11.40
C ILE A 14 24.02 0.12 -11.92
N ILE A 15 22.83 -0.05 -12.45
CA ILE A 15 22.44 -1.28 -13.14
C ILE A 15 23.20 -1.31 -14.49
N LEU A 16 24.20 -2.19 -14.58
CA LEU A 16 25.07 -2.29 -15.77
C LEU A 16 24.49 -3.21 -16.85
N SER A 17 23.58 -4.11 -16.47
CA SER A 17 22.92 -5.03 -17.40
C SER A 17 21.59 -5.53 -16.87
N LEU A 18 20.67 -5.80 -17.80
CA LEU A 18 19.40 -6.48 -17.53
C LEU A 18 19.30 -7.77 -18.35
N ARG A 19 18.48 -8.70 -17.87
CA ARG A 19 18.02 -9.83 -18.69
C ARG A 19 16.68 -9.44 -19.29
N GLY A 20 16.61 -9.41 -20.62
CA GLY A 20 15.40 -9.14 -21.37
C GLY A 20 14.41 -10.30 -21.31
N PRO A 21 13.17 -10.09 -21.77
CA PRO A 21 12.09 -11.08 -21.70
C PRO A 21 12.35 -12.35 -22.51
N THR A 22 13.18 -12.27 -23.56
CA THR A 22 13.63 -13.40 -24.40
C THR A 22 14.84 -14.14 -23.83
N GLY A 23 15.38 -13.70 -22.70
CA GLY A 23 16.61 -14.24 -22.10
C GLY A 23 17.88 -13.53 -22.53
N ASP A 24 17.81 -12.57 -23.46
CA ASP A 24 18.95 -11.82 -23.95
C ASP A 24 19.51 -10.85 -22.89
N LYS A 25 20.82 -10.56 -22.96
CA LYS A 25 21.47 -9.65 -22.02
C LYS A 25 21.51 -8.23 -22.60
N ILE A 26 20.78 -7.31 -22.00
CA ILE A 26 20.80 -5.88 -22.34
C ILE A 26 22.00 -5.24 -21.65
N LEU A 27 22.88 -4.62 -22.44
CA LEU A 27 24.11 -4.00 -21.97
C LEU A 27 24.10 -2.49 -22.24
N GLY A 28 24.68 -1.74 -21.31
CA GLY A 28 24.85 -0.28 -21.41
C GLY A 28 23.71 0.49 -20.76
N GLN A 29 24.07 1.58 -20.08
CA GLN A 29 23.13 2.38 -19.28
C GLN A 29 21.94 2.91 -20.08
N THR A 30 22.17 3.40 -21.30
CA THR A 30 21.11 3.97 -22.14
C THR A 30 20.03 2.93 -22.43
N HIS A 31 20.43 1.73 -22.84
CA HIS A 31 19.48 0.65 -23.16
C HIS A 31 18.77 0.12 -21.91
N VAL A 32 19.50 -0.01 -20.79
CA VAL A 32 18.93 -0.41 -19.50
C VAL A 32 17.85 0.60 -19.06
N ASN A 33 18.16 1.89 -19.10
CA ASN A 33 17.23 2.95 -18.69
C ASN A 33 16.01 3.03 -19.61
N THR A 34 16.20 2.87 -20.92
CA THR A 34 15.08 2.82 -21.88
C THR A 34 14.16 1.65 -21.57
N HIS A 35 14.70 0.44 -21.42
CA HIS A 35 13.90 -0.75 -21.13
C HIS A 35 13.19 -0.66 -19.78
N LEU A 36 13.83 -0.08 -18.75
CA LEU A 36 13.17 0.16 -17.46
C LEU A 36 12.02 1.16 -17.59
N ARG A 37 12.21 2.24 -18.35
CA ARG A 37 11.17 3.24 -18.58
C ARG A 37 9.96 2.60 -19.26
N GLU A 38 10.19 1.93 -20.39
CA GLU A 38 9.13 1.27 -21.17
C GLU A 38 8.38 0.24 -20.33
N HIS A 39 9.10 -0.54 -19.53
CA HIS A 39 8.49 -1.55 -18.66
C HIS A 39 7.63 -0.92 -17.55
N LEU A 40 8.13 0.12 -16.87
CA LEU A 40 7.36 0.81 -15.84
C LEU A 40 6.16 1.53 -16.43
N GLU A 41 6.33 2.20 -17.57
CA GLU A 41 5.23 2.83 -18.30
C GLU A 41 4.16 1.80 -18.69
N ALA A 42 4.56 0.62 -19.16
CA ALA A 42 3.63 -0.47 -19.44
C ALA A 42 2.90 -0.97 -18.19
N ILE A 43 3.56 -1.05 -17.03
CA ILE A 43 2.91 -1.41 -15.75
C ILE A 43 1.85 -0.38 -15.38
N TYR A 44 2.23 0.90 -15.33
CA TYR A 44 1.36 1.97 -14.84
C TYR A 44 0.28 2.40 -15.85
N THR A 45 0.46 2.09 -17.14
CA THR A 45 -0.53 2.35 -18.20
C THR A 45 -1.37 1.12 -18.51
N SER A 46 -1.03 -0.05 -17.96
CA SER A 46 -1.81 -1.27 -18.14
C SER A 46 -3.23 -1.07 -17.56
N PRO A 47 -4.29 -1.48 -18.29
CA PRO A 47 -5.66 -1.41 -17.80
C PRO A 47 -5.88 -2.26 -16.53
N GLN A 48 -4.94 -3.14 -16.18
CA GLN A 48 -4.95 -3.93 -14.94
C GLN A 48 -4.53 -3.10 -13.69
N CYS A 49 -4.08 -1.85 -13.85
CA CYS A 49 -3.80 -0.98 -12.71
C CYS A 49 -5.03 -0.19 -12.23
N ASP A 50 -6.11 -0.12 -13.01
CA ASP A 50 -7.38 0.50 -12.58
C ASP A 50 -8.32 -0.54 -11.94
N LEU A 51 -7.80 -1.29 -10.96
CA LEU A 51 -8.60 -2.17 -10.10
C LEU A 51 -9.35 -1.38 -9.03
N SER A 52 -9.34 -0.05 -9.08
CA SER A 52 -9.91 0.82 -8.06
C SER A 52 -11.39 0.51 -7.81
N SER A 53 -12.14 0.27 -8.90
CA SER A 53 -13.54 -0.15 -8.88
C SER A 53 -13.73 -1.54 -8.27
N GLN A 54 -12.93 -2.52 -8.68
CA GLN A 54 -13.01 -3.91 -8.19
C GLN A 54 -12.60 -4.03 -6.72
N ILE A 55 -11.58 -3.28 -6.29
CA ILE A 55 -11.17 -3.18 -4.89
C ILE A 55 -12.30 -2.54 -4.08
N ARG A 56 -12.91 -1.47 -4.59
CA ARG A 56 -14.05 -0.83 -3.91
C ARG A 56 -15.24 -1.78 -3.79
N GLU A 57 -15.63 -2.46 -4.86
CA GLU A 57 -16.70 -3.47 -4.83
C GLU A 57 -16.40 -4.61 -3.84
N TYR A 58 -15.16 -5.09 -3.81
CA TYR A 58 -14.74 -6.11 -2.85
C TYR A 58 -14.82 -5.61 -1.40
N LEU A 59 -14.30 -4.42 -1.12
CA LEU A 59 -14.36 -3.83 0.22
C LEU A 59 -15.80 -3.55 0.67
N ASP A 60 -16.66 -3.15 -0.26
CA ASP A 60 -18.09 -2.93 -0.03
C ASP A 60 -18.82 -4.24 0.30
N SER A 61 -18.37 -5.36 -0.26
CA SER A 61 -18.92 -6.68 0.06
C SER A 61 -18.60 -7.17 1.48
N LEU A 62 -17.54 -6.66 2.11
CA LEU A 62 -17.06 -7.12 3.41
C LEU A 62 -17.83 -6.52 4.61
N GLN A 63 -18.85 -5.68 4.36
CA GLN A 63 -19.63 -4.99 5.41
C GLN A 63 -18.74 -4.30 6.46
N LEU A 64 -17.60 -3.77 6.03
CA LEU A 64 -16.67 -3.09 6.93
C LEU A 64 -17.29 -1.78 7.42
N PRO A 65 -17.06 -1.41 8.70
CA PRO A 65 -17.44 -0.09 9.20
C PRO A 65 -16.81 1.00 8.34
N ARG A 66 -17.62 1.92 7.83
CA ARG A 66 -17.16 3.07 7.05
C ARG A 66 -17.01 4.28 7.96
N LEU A 67 -15.93 5.03 7.76
CA LEU A 67 -15.78 6.33 8.38
C LEU A 67 -16.80 7.30 7.76
N THR A 68 -17.36 8.16 8.60
CA THR A 68 -18.15 9.32 8.17
C THR A 68 -17.23 10.40 7.60
N ASP A 69 -17.77 11.32 6.79
CA ASP A 69 -16.97 12.39 6.16
C ASP A 69 -16.20 13.22 7.20
N VAL A 70 -16.81 13.43 8.38
CA VAL A 70 -16.19 14.13 9.52
C VAL A 70 -14.98 13.36 10.07
N GLN A 71 -15.08 12.03 10.18
CA GLN A 71 -14.00 11.17 10.66
C GLN A 71 -12.85 11.04 9.65
N VAL A 72 -13.11 11.28 8.36
CA VAL A 72 -12.07 11.32 7.32
C VAL A 72 -11.30 12.64 7.38
N GLU A 73 -11.96 13.75 7.66
CA GLU A 73 -11.31 15.07 7.78
C GLU A 73 -10.54 15.23 9.11
N GLU A 74 -11.03 14.63 10.20
CA GLU A 74 -10.38 14.66 11.51
C GLU A 74 -10.11 13.23 12.04
N PRO A 75 -9.02 12.58 11.59
CA PRO A 75 -8.73 11.18 11.96
C PRO A 75 -8.31 11.00 13.43
N GLU A 76 -8.00 12.09 14.14
CA GLU A 76 -7.55 12.08 15.54
C GLU A 76 -8.68 12.30 16.56
N VAL A 77 -9.94 12.29 16.13
CA VAL A 77 -11.09 12.47 17.04
C VAL A 77 -11.13 11.32 18.04
N MET A 78 -11.25 11.67 19.33
CA MET A 78 -11.45 10.70 20.39
C MET A 78 -12.77 9.96 20.18
N LEU A 79 -12.71 8.61 20.21
CA LEU A 79 -13.90 7.77 20.15
C LEU A 79 -14.82 8.08 21.33
N SER A 80 -16.10 8.28 21.05
CA SER A 80 -17.11 8.40 22.09
C SER A 80 -17.42 7.04 22.71
N LEU A 81 -18.07 7.04 23.87
CA LEU A 81 -18.50 5.82 24.54
C LEU A 81 -19.55 5.05 23.70
N GLU A 82 -20.37 5.79 22.94
CA GLU A 82 -21.37 5.26 22.02
C GLU A 82 -20.70 4.54 20.83
N ASP A 83 -19.66 5.13 20.23
CA ASP A 83 -18.88 4.50 19.15
C ASP A 83 -18.26 3.17 19.61
N LEU A 84 -17.74 3.14 20.85
CA LEU A 84 -17.18 1.93 21.44
C LEU A 84 -18.25 0.86 21.69
N GLN A 85 -19.43 1.24 22.17
CA GLN A 85 -20.54 0.30 22.38
C GLN A 85 -21.04 -0.30 21.06
N GLU A 86 -21.17 0.51 20.02
CA GLU A 86 -21.59 0.05 18.68
C GLU A 86 -20.55 -0.90 18.07
N ALA A 87 -19.27 -0.53 18.10
CA ALA A 87 -18.18 -1.36 17.60
C ALA A 87 -18.08 -2.70 18.35
N LEU A 88 -18.24 -2.68 19.68
CA LEU A 88 -18.23 -3.90 20.50
C LEU A 88 -19.47 -4.77 20.26
N GLY A 89 -20.64 -4.16 20.02
CA GLY A 89 -21.87 -4.87 19.70
C GLY A 89 -21.87 -5.53 18.32
N GLY A 90 -21.16 -4.94 17.34
CA GLY A 90 -21.01 -5.47 15.99
C GLY A 90 -19.99 -6.61 15.85
N LEU A 91 -19.12 -6.82 16.85
CA LEU A 91 -18.20 -7.95 16.86
C LEU A 91 -18.98 -9.25 17.07
N ALA A 92 -18.78 -10.23 16.18
CA ALA A 92 -19.27 -11.60 16.32
C ALA A 92 -18.51 -12.36 17.43
N SER A 93 -18.52 -11.81 18.64
CA SER A 93 -17.90 -12.39 19.82
C SER A 93 -18.99 -13.09 20.63
N GLY A 94 -18.92 -14.42 20.75
CA GLY A 94 -19.80 -15.18 21.65
C GLY A 94 -19.56 -14.91 23.16
N LYS A 95 -18.79 -13.88 23.51
CA LYS A 95 -18.43 -13.51 24.87
C LYS A 95 -19.32 -12.37 25.36
N VAL A 96 -19.89 -12.54 26.55
CA VAL A 96 -20.70 -11.52 27.22
C VAL A 96 -19.79 -10.57 28.00
N ARG A 97 -20.26 -9.34 28.20
CA ARG A 97 -19.61 -8.29 29.00
C ARG A 97 -19.31 -8.84 30.40
N GLY A 98 -18.07 -8.67 30.87
CA GLY A 98 -17.70 -8.98 32.25
C GLY A 98 -18.22 -7.92 33.24
N PRO A 99 -18.06 -8.13 34.56
CA PRO A 99 -18.47 -7.16 35.58
C PRO A 99 -17.76 -5.80 35.48
N ASP A 100 -16.55 -5.78 34.91
CA ASP A 100 -15.78 -4.56 34.61
C ASP A 100 -16.06 -4.01 33.19
N GLY A 101 -17.01 -4.61 32.45
CA GLY A 101 -17.35 -4.21 31.10
C GLY A 101 -18.17 -2.92 31.05
N LEU A 102 -18.16 -2.24 29.91
CA LEU A 102 -18.96 -1.03 29.68
C LEU A 102 -20.46 -1.31 29.96
N PRO A 103 -21.15 -0.42 30.69
CA PRO A 103 -22.57 -0.58 31.00
C PRO A 103 -23.41 -0.63 29.72
N SER A 104 -24.52 -1.36 29.78
CA SER A 104 -25.55 -1.38 28.75
C SER A 104 -26.39 -0.12 28.76
#